data_AF-A0A8H7MMU7-F1
#
_entry.id   AF-A0A8H7MMU7-F1
#
_cell.length_a   1.000
_cell.length_b   1.000
_cell.length_c   1.000
_cell.angle_alpha   90.00
_cell.angle_beta   90.00
_cell.angle_gamma   90.00
#
_symmetry.space_group_name_H-M   'P 1'
#
loop_
_entity.id
_entity.type
_entity.pdbx_description
1 polymer ?
#
loop_
_entity_poly.entity_id
_entity_poly.type
_entity_poly.pdbx_seq_one_letter_code
_entity_poly.pdbx_strand_id
1 'polypeptide(L)'
;MPPSICAVCNTNRALILRPKDHSKLCKPCFINVFETEIHHTIISTNLFTRGERIAIGASGGKDSTVLASVLKTLNERYDYGLDLILLSIDEGIKGYRDDSLETVKRNAEQYDMPLTILGYAELYGWTMDQVVEQVGKKGNCTYCGVFRRQALDRGASRLGVKHVVTGHNADDVAETVLMNLLRGDLPRLSRTTSIVTSTPSLTPSSGPVADNTNIKRSKPLKYAYEKEIVLYAHHKQLDYFSTECIYSPEAFRGSARALIKNLERVRPSAILDVVRSGEDMARLVPGSDEGCGGACGSSAALPAEEEEGGCGSAVGKSMASVESQLAANDRAVEHNLETEITLKPAKPTQPPSTASSKGQKKPRAERTGGPRKKGPNKQVMGQCKKCGYLSSQDVCKACVLLEGLNKNRPKNKIEVGYEVQDVSLNSVRDELEAATLAAEG
;
A
#
# COMPACT_ATOMS: atom_id res chain seq x y z
N MET A 1 -14.02 6.23 -37.25
CA MET A 1 -14.17 4.77 -37.11
C MET A 1 -15.52 4.47 -36.49
N PRO A 2 -16.27 3.46 -36.98
CA PRO A 2 -17.50 3.05 -36.34
C PRO A 2 -17.23 2.61 -34.90
N PRO A 3 -18.19 2.82 -33.97
CA PRO A 3 -18.02 2.43 -32.58
C PRO A 3 -17.79 0.92 -32.50
N SER A 4 -16.67 0.52 -31.89
CA SER A 4 -16.39 -0.90 -31.68
C SER A 4 -17.45 -1.52 -30.79
N ILE A 5 -17.96 -2.67 -31.22
CA ILE A 5 -18.96 -3.45 -30.50
C ILE A 5 -18.27 -4.20 -29.35
N CYS A 6 -19.00 -4.49 -28.27
CA CYS A 6 -18.52 -5.30 -27.17
C CYS A 6 -18.25 -6.75 -27.59
N ALA A 7 -17.06 -7.25 -27.23
CA ALA A 7 -16.61 -8.61 -27.57
C ALA A 7 -17.43 -9.74 -26.93
N VAL A 8 -18.16 -9.47 -25.83
CA VAL A 8 -18.94 -10.49 -25.11
C VAL A 8 -20.40 -10.52 -25.59
N CYS A 9 -21.08 -9.37 -25.63
CA CYS A 9 -22.51 -9.33 -25.97
C CYS A 9 -22.81 -9.05 -27.45
N ASN A 10 -21.81 -8.66 -28.26
CA ASN A 10 -21.94 -8.34 -29.68
C ASN A 10 -23.08 -7.35 -30.06
N THR A 11 -23.66 -6.66 -29.08
CA THR A 11 -24.84 -5.80 -29.26
C THR A 11 -24.55 -4.37 -28.79
N ASN A 12 -24.00 -4.22 -27.59
CA ASN A 12 -23.72 -2.91 -27.01
C ASN A 12 -22.38 -2.34 -27.50
N ARG A 13 -22.29 -1.01 -27.53
CA ARG A 13 -21.04 -0.29 -27.78
C ARG A 13 -20.01 -0.60 -26.69
N ALA A 14 -18.78 -0.91 -27.09
CA ALA A 14 -17.66 -1.02 -26.17
C ALA A 14 -17.23 0.37 -25.69
N LEU A 15 -17.14 0.52 -24.37
CA LEU A 15 -16.73 1.76 -23.70
C LEU A 15 -15.42 1.58 -22.92
N ILE A 16 -15.04 0.33 -22.64
CA ILE A 16 -13.93 -0.06 -21.78
C ILE A 16 -13.00 -0.93 -22.59
N LEU A 17 -11.71 -0.58 -22.58
CA LEU A 17 -10.64 -1.48 -23.01
C LEU A 17 -10.09 -2.16 -21.77
N ARG A 18 -10.24 -3.48 -21.69
CA ARG A 18 -9.84 -4.25 -20.51
C ARG A 18 -8.30 -4.25 -20.37
N PRO A 19 -7.74 -3.87 -19.21
CA PRO A 19 -6.28 -3.81 -19.02
C PRO A 19 -5.57 -5.16 -19.19
N LYS A 20 -6.20 -6.28 -18.79
CA LYS A 20 -5.59 -7.61 -18.78
C LYS A 20 -5.34 -8.21 -20.16
N ASP A 21 -6.30 -8.10 -21.07
CA ASP A 21 -6.32 -8.78 -22.37
C ASP A 21 -6.64 -7.86 -23.56
N HIS A 22 -6.83 -6.55 -23.32
CA HIS A 22 -7.26 -5.56 -24.32
C HIS A 22 -8.59 -5.90 -25.01
N SER A 23 -9.44 -6.73 -24.38
CA SER A 23 -10.80 -6.95 -24.85
C SER A 23 -11.64 -5.68 -24.73
N LYS A 24 -12.46 -5.41 -25.75
CA LYS A 24 -13.34 -4.24 -25.79
C LYS A 24 -14.70 -4.62 -25.22
N LEU A 25 -15.04 -4.05 -24.06
CA LEU A 25 -16.23 -4.42 -23.29
C LEU A 25 -17.19 -3.24 -23.11
N CYS A 26 -18.48 -3.53 -23.02
CA CYS A 26 -19.47 -2.57 -22.52
C CYS A 26 -19.50 -2.59 -20.97
N LYS A 27 -20.09 -1.55 -20.36
CA LYS A 27 -20.19 -1.41 -18.90
C LYS A 27 -20.77 -2.67 -18.20
N PRO A 28 -21.94 -3.21 -18.57
CA PRO A 28 -22.52 -4.35 -17.86
C PRO A 28 -21.71 -5.63 -18.06
N CYS A 29 -21.19 -5.89 -19.26
CA CYS A 29 -20.34 -7.06 -19.51
C CYS A 29 -19.04 -7.00 -18.70
N PHE A 30 -18.41 -5.83 -18.58
CA PHE A 30 -17.21 -5.66 -17.76
C PHE A 30 -17.48 -5.99 -16.28
N ILE A 31 -18.56 -5.43 -15.70
CA ILE A 31 -18.95 -5.70 -14.31
C ILE A 31 -19.18 -7.20 -14.09
N ASN A 32 -19.92 -7.85 -14.99
CA ASN A 32 -20.21 -9.28 -14.87
C ASN A 32 -18.94 -10.14 -14.99
N VAL A 33 -18.08 -9.85 -15.96
CA VAL A 33 -16.80 -10.57 -16.13
C VAL A 33 -15.91 -10.40 -14.91
N PHE A 34 -15.79 -9.18 -14.38
CA PHE A 34 -14.99 -8.90 -13.19
C PHE A 34 -15.50 -9.66 -11.96
N GLU A 35 -16.81 -9.63 -11.69
CA GLU A 35 -17.42 -10.37 -10.59
C GLU A 35 -17.29 -11.90 -10.78
N THR A 36 -17.43 -12.40 -12.01
CA THR A 36 -17.33 -13.84 -12.33
C THR A 36 -15.90 -14.36 -12.15
N GLU A 37 -14.87 -13.59 -12.49
CA GLU A 37 -13.47 -13.99 -12.26
C GLU A 37 -13.13 -14.09 -10.76
N ILE A 38 -13.67 -13.18 -9.94
CA ILE A 38 -13.52 -13.23 -8.49
C ILE A 38 -14.28 -14.44 -7.93
N HIS A 39 -15.49 -14.70 -8.42
CA HIS A 39 -16.26 -15.90 -8.08
C HIS A 39 -15.49 -17.19 -8.40
N HIS A 40 -14.92 -17.31 -9.60
CA HIS A 40 -14.07 -18.44 -9.97
C HIS A 40 -12.84 -18.58 -9.07
N THR A 41 -12.22 -17.46 -8.69
CA THR A 41 -11.09 -17.48 -7.74
C THR A 41 -11.53 -18.04 -6.40
N ILE A 42 -12.69 -17.61 -5.87
CA ILE A 42 -13.24 -18.07 -4.59
C ILE A 42 -13.55 -19.57 -4.61
N ILE A 43 -14.19 -20.06 -5.69
CA ILE A 43 -14.57 -21.47 -5.81
C ILE A 43 -13.35 -22.36 -6.04
N SER A 44 -12.48 -22.01 -6.99
CA SER A 44 -11.32 -22.85 -7.35
C SER A 44 -10.36 -23.10 -6.20
N THR A 45 -10.37 -22.23 -5.20
CA THR A 45 -9.49 -22.30 -4.03
C THR A 45 -10.24 -22.65 -2.74
N ASN A 46 -11.55 -22.96 -2.83
CA ASN A 46 -12.42 -23.26 -1.69
C ASN A 46 -12.25 -22.24 -0.55
N LEU A 47 -12.35 -20.95 -0.90
CA LEU A 47 -11.98 -19.87 0.01
C LEU A 47 -12.87 -19.83 1.25
N PHE A 48 -14.17 -20.08 1.11
CA PHE A 48 -15.17 -19.93 2.16
C PHE A 48 -15.96 -21.21 2.37
N THR A 49 -16.51 -21.35 3.57
CA THR A 49 -17.48 -22.38 3.92
C THR A 49 -18.84 -21.75 4.22
N ARG A 50 -19.94 -22.46 3.92
CA ARG A 50 -21.30 -21.94 4.15
C ARG A 50 -21.54 -21.77 5.66
N GLY A 51 -22.12 -20.63 6.06
CA GLY A 51 -22.37 -20.29 7.46
C GLY A 51 -21.14 -19.71 8.19
N GLU A 52 -20.04 -19.47 7.48
CA GLU A 52 -18.83 -18.87 8.05
C GLU A 52 -19.02 -17.37 8.25
N ARG A 53 -18.55 -16.88 9.41
CA ARG A 53 -18.47 -15.45 9.70
C ARG A 53 -17.12 -14.90 9.25
N ILE A 54 -17.15 -13.85 8.44
CA ILE A 54 -15.98 -13.33 7.76
C ILE A 54 -15.80 -11.84 8.06
N ALA A 55 -14.60 -11.47 8.47
CA ALA A 55 -14.22 -10.08 8.71
C ALA A 55 -13.51 -9.51 7.49
N ILE A 56 -14.08 -8.48 6.87
CA ILE A 56 -13.49 -7.76 5.74
C ILE A 56 -12.68 -6.60 6.30
N GLY A 57 -11.37 -6.58 6.02
CA GLY A 57 -10.50 -5.47 6.38
C GLY A 57 -10.85 -4.21 5.59
N ALA A 58 -11.50 -3.25 6.26
CA ALA A 58 -11.99 -2.01 5.67
C ALA A 58 -11.03 -0.86 5.96
N SER A 59 -10.28 -0.42 4.95
CA SER A 59 -9.42 0.78 5.07
C SER A 59 -10.13 2.05 4.60
N GLY A 60 -11.29 1.95 3.96
CA GLY A 60 -11.97 3.07 3.31
C GLY A 60 -11.39 3.44 1.95
N GLY A 61 -10.31 2.75 1.54
CA GLY A 61 -9.74 2.86 0.20
C GLY A 61 -10.46 2.00 -0.82
N LYS A 62 -10.21 2.30 -2.10
CA LYS A 62 -10.83 1.66 -3.28
C LYS A 62 -10.86 0.13 -3.20
N ASP A 63 -9.74 -0.50 -2.82
CA ASP A 63 -9.61 -1.96 -2.93
C ASP A 63 -10.47 -2.67 -1.87
N SER A 64 -10.51 -2.12 -0.65
CA SER A 64 -11.37 -2.64 0.42
C SER A 64 -12.87 -2.40 0.16
N THR A 65 -13.23 -1.24 -0.41
CA THR A 65 -14.61 -0.93 -0.76
C THR A 65 -15.12 -1.81 -1.89
N VAL A 66 -14.31 -2.01 -2.94
CA VAL A 66 -14.63 -2.93 -4.04
C VAL A 66 -14.76 -4.35 -3.54
N LEU A 67 -13.85 -4.81 -2.67
CA LEU A 67 -13.94 -6.13 -2.06
C LEU A 67 -15.27 -6.31 -1.30
N ALA A 68 -15.66 -5.35 -0.46
CA ALA A 68 -16.91 -5.42 0.30
C ALA A 68 -18.13 -5.47 -0.63
N SER A 69 -18.18 -4.60 -1.65
CA SER A 69 -19.27 -4.55 -2.63
C SER A 69 -19.38 -5.84 -3.46
N VAL A 70 -18.25 -6.37 -3.93
CA VAL A 70 -18.22 -7.62 -4.70
C VAL A 70 -18.63 -8.80 -3.84
N LEU A 71 -18.09 -8.95 -2.63
CA LEU A 71 -18.46 -10.06 -1.74
C LEU A 71 -19.95 -10.01 -1.37
N LYS A 72 -20.52 -8.82 -1.13
CA LYS A 72 -21.97 -8.68 -0.93
C LYS A 72 -22.75 -9.20 -2.14
N THR A 73 -22.41 -8.67 -3.33
CA THR A 73 -23.07 -9.01 -4.59
C THR A 73 -22.98 -10.51 -4.89
N LEU A 74 -21.83 -11.13 -4.64
CA LEU A 74 -21.61 -12.56 -4.86
C LEU A 74 -22.33 -13.42 -3.81
N ASN A 75 -22.36 -13.00 -2.55
CA ASN A 75 -23.09 -13.69 -1.48
C ASN A 75 -24.59 -13.75 -1.80
N GLU A 76 -25.18 -12.65 -2.28
CA GLU A 76 -26.59 -12.59 -2.69
C GLU A 76 -26.87 -13.35 -3.99
N ARG A 77 -25.97 -13.25 -4.99
CA ARG A 77 -26.17 -13.88 -6.30
C ARG A 77 -26.02 -15.41 -6.28
N TYR A 78 -25.05 -15.90 -5.52
CA TYR A 78 -24.67 -17.33 -5.50
C TYR A 78 -25.05 -18.04 -4.20
N ASP A 79 -25.73 -17.35 -3.27
CA ASP A 79 -26.14 -17.85 -1.96
C ASP A 79 -24.98 -18.54 -1.21
N TYR A 80 -23.89 -17.82 -0.96
CA TYR A 80 -22.78 -18.38 -0.19
C TYR A 80 -23.15 -18.59 1.29
N GLY A 81 -24.18 -17.92 1.80
CA GLY A 81 -24.61 -18.02 3.19
C GLY A 81 -23.56 -17.49 4.19
N LEU A 82 -22.84 -16.43 3.80
CA LEU A 82 -21.78 -15.83 4.61
C LEU A 82 -22.33 -14.71 5.50
N ASP A 83 -21.82 -14.64 6.74
CA ASP A 83 -22.04 -13.53 7.66
C ASP A 83 -20.88 -12.54 7.53
N LEU A 84 -21.11 -11.42 6.83
CA LEU A 84 -20.08 -10.45 6.45
C LEU A 84 -20.04 -9.27 7.43
N ILE A 85 -18.87 -9.04 8.02
CA ILE A 85 -18.62 -7.96 8.99
C ILE A 85 -17.46 -7.09 8.51
N LEU A 86 -17.55 -5.78 8.68
CA LEU A 86 -16.46 -4.85 8.39
C LEU A 86 -15.59 -4.65 9.63
N LEU A 87 -14.27 -4.80 9.46
CA LEU A 87 -13.27 -4.53 10.49
C LEU A 87 -12.31 -3.44 10.00
N SER A 88 -12.34 -2.27 10.64
CA SER A 88 -11.48 -1.14 10.32
C SER A 88 -10.51 -0.88 11.47
N ILE A 89 -9.26 -0.58 11.11
CA ILE A 89 -8.20 -0.23 12.05
C ILE A 89 -7.91 1.27 11.93
N ASP A 90 -7.94 1.97 13.06
CA ASP A 90 -7.51 3.37 13.17
C ASP A 90 -6.08 3.44 13.70
N GLU A 91 -5.16 3.82 12.81
CA GLU A 91 -3.75 3.97 13.13
C GLU A 91 -3.44 5.23 13.96
N GLY A 92 -4.40 6.15 14.10
CA GLY A 92 -4.23 7.41 14.83
C GLY A 92 -3.34 8.42 14.10
N ILE A 93 -3.41 8.46 12.75
CA ILE A 93 -2.68 9.42 11.92
C ILE A 93 -3.57 10.64 11.66
N LYS A 94 -3.21 11.79 12.25
CA LYS A 94 -4.01 13.02 12.16
C LYS A 94 -4.12 13.54 10.72
N GLY A 95 -5.34 13.90 10.31
CA GLY A 95 -5.60 14.52 9.00
C GLY A 95 -5.52 13.58 7.79
N TYR A 96 -5.36 12.27 8.02
CA TYR A 96 -5.46 11.23 6.99
C TYR A 96 -6.62 10.28 7.27
N ARG A 97 -6.76 9.83 8.53
CA ARG A 97 -7.68 8.73 8.85
C ARG A 97 -9.12 9.19 9.09
N ASP A 98 -9.34 10.45 9.50
CA ASP A 98 -10.67 10.99 9.83
C ASP A 98 -11.68 10.82 8.66
N ASP A 99 -11.34 11.33 7.47
CA ASP A 99 -12.19 11.26 6.27
C ASP A 99 -12.38 9.81 5.77
N SER A 100 -11.35 8.98 5.95
CA SER A 100 -11.42 7.58 5.54
C SER A 100 -12.33 6.75 6.44
N LEU A 101 -12.39 7.04 7.75
CA LEU A 101 -13.29 6.37 8.69
C LEU A 101 -14.75 6.77 8.44
N GLU A 102 -15.01 8.02 8.11
CA GLU A 102 -16.35 8.46 7.70
C GLU A 102 -16.83 7.70 6.45
N THR A 103 -15.92 7.48 5.50
CA THR A 103 -16.22 6.67 4.31
C THR A 103 -16.50 5.21 4.66
N VAL A 104 -15.78 4.62 5.62
CA VAL A 104 -16.07 3.26 6.10
C VAL A 104 -17.43 3.17 6.81
N LYS A 105 -17.81 4.19 7.60
CA LYS A 105 -19.13 4.26 8.24
C LYS A 105 -20.26 4.31 7.20
N ARG A 106 -20.12 5.16 6.17
CA ARG A 106 -21.09 5.21 5.06
C ARG A 106 -21.17 3.88 4.30
N ASN A 107 -20.04 3.21 4.08
CA ASN A 107 -20.02 1.88 3.47
C ASN A 107 -20.74 0.84 4.33
N ALA A 108 -20.62 0.91 5.65
CA ALA A 108 -21.34 0.01 6.56
C ALA A 108 -22.86 0.15 6.43
N GLU A 109 -23.35 1.39 6.35
CA GLU A 109 -24.77 1.69 6.14
C GLU A 109 -25.24 1.28 4.72
N GLN A 110 -24.47 1.62 3.68
CA GLN A 110 -24.81 1.32 2.30
C GLN A 110 -24.86 -0.19 2.02
N TYR A 111 -23.93 -0.95 2.61
CA TYR A 111 -23.85 -2.39 2.42
C TYR A 111 -24.58 -3.18 3.51
N ASP A 112 -25.23 -2.53 4.48
CA ASP A 112 -25.91 -3.19 5.60
C ASP A 112 -25.02 -4.26 6.26
N MET A 113 -23.80 -3.86 6.61
CA MET A 113 -22.80 -4.73 7.24
C MET A 113 -22.37 -4.15 8.59
N PRO A 114 -22.34 -4.94 9.67
CA PRO A 114 -21.84 -4.47 10.96
C PRO A 114 -20.40 -3.98 10.86
N LEU A 115 -20.09 -2.83 11.45
CA LEU A 115 -18.76 -2.24 11.44
C LEU A 115 -18.16 -2.23 12.85
N THR A 116 -16.95 -2.74 12.96
CA THR A 116 -16.10 -2.61 14.16
C THR A 116 -14.87 -1.80 13.83
N ILE A 117 -14.59 -0.77 14.63
CA ILE A 117 -13.41 0.08 14.51
C ILE A 117 -12.53 -0.17 15.73
N LEU A 118 -11.23 -0.42 15.53
CA LEU A 118 -10.25 -0.57 16.61
C LEU A 118 -9.09 0.38 16.40
N GLY A 119 -8.72 1.11 17.45
CA GLY A 119 -7.62 2.07 17.42
C GLY A 119 -6.30 1.49 17.92
N TYR A 120 -5.17 1.96 17.40
CA TYR A 120 -3.86 1.62 17.95
C TYR A 120 -3.70 2.09 19.40
N ALA A 121 -4.27 3.25 19.75
CA ALA A 121 -4.25 3.74 21.14
C ALA A 121 -4.96 2.77 22.10
N GLU A 122 -6.07 2.16 21.69
CA GLU A 122 -6.79 1.16 22.50
C GLU A 122 -6.03 -0.16 22.57
N LEU A 123 -5.43 -0.61 21.46
CA LEU A 123 -4.80 -1.92 21.36
C LEU A 123 -3.38 -1.98 21.94
N TYR A 124 -2.64 -0.86 21.86
CA TYR A 124 -1.21 -0.80 22.14
C TYR A 124 -0.83 0.35 23.07
N GLY A 125 -1.72 1.29 23.37
CA GLY A 125 -1.41 2.50 24.14
C GLY A 125 -0.68 3.60 23.35
N TRP A 126 -0.41 3.36 22.06
CA TRP A 126 0.35 4.28 21.20
C TRP A 126 -0.40 4.55 19.89
N THR A 127 -0.29 5.76 19.35
CA THR A 127 -0.70 6.08 17.97
C THR A 127 0.48 6.03 17.02
N MET A 128 0.22 5.93 15.71
CA MET A 128 1.31 6.01 14.73
C MET A 128 2.04 7.35 14.75
N ASP A 129 1.35 8.45 15.04
CA ASP A 129 1.99 9.77 15.15
C ASP A 129 3.05 9.77 16.27
N GLN A 130 2.76 9.17 17.42
CA GLN A 130 3.71 9.03 18.53
C GLN A 130 4.88 8.10 18.19
N VAL A 131 4.62 6.99 17.50
CA VAL A 131 5.68 6.08 17.03
C VAL A 131 6.63 6.78 16.07
N VAL A 132 6.09 7.60 15.16
CA VAL A 132 6.92 8.37 14.22
C VAL A 132 7.72 9.46 14.92
N GLU A 133 7.19 10.05 15.98
CA GLU A 133 7.90 11.05 16.80
C GLU A 133 9.14 10.44 17.47
N GLN A 134 9.06 9.20 17.95
CA GLN A 134 10.17 8.51 18.62
C GLN A 134 11.17 7.84 17.66
N VAL A 135 10.68 7.11 16.66
CA VAL A 135 11.52 6.31 15.74
C VAL A 135 12.02 7.14 14.55
N GLY A 136 11.35 8.27 14.27
CA GLY A 136 11.57 9.07 13.08
C GLY A 136 10.83 8.55 11.84
N LYS A 137 11.01 9.24 10.72
CA LYS A 137 10.26 8.99 9.48
C LYS A 137 10.75 7.76 8.69
N LYS A 138 11.99 7.32 8.93
CA LYS A 138 12.56 6.16 8.24
C LYS A 138 12.14 4.87 8.93
N GLY A 139 11.43 4.00 8.21
CA GLY A 139 11.03 2.68 8.70
C GLY A 139 9.70 2.61 9.44
N ASN A 140 9.00 3.74 9.64
CA ASN A 140 7.67 3.78 10.27
C ASN A 140 6.60 2.90 9.59
N CYS A 141 6.67 2.77 8.27
CA CYS A 141 5.77 1.91 7.49
C CYS A 141 5.94 0.43 7.83
N THR A 142 7.14 0.02 8.27
CA THR A 142 7.40 -1.35 8.74
C THR A 142 6.64 -1.62 10.04
N TYR A 143 6.76 -0.73 11.04
CA TYR A 143 6.03 -0.82 12.30
C TYR A 143 4.51 -0.79 12.08
N CYS A 144 4.03 0.18 11.29
CA CYS A 144 2.62 0.29 10.96
C CYS A 144 2.07 -1.00 10.32
N GLY A 145 2.82 -1.64 9.42
CA GLY A 145 2.41 -2.89 8.78
C GLY A 145 2.40 -4.10 9.73
N VAL A 146 3.26 -4.13 10.75
CA VAL A 146 3.24 -5.17 11.81
C VAL A 146 2.04 -4.96 12.72
N PHE A 147 1.88 -3.74 13.25
CA PHE A 147 0.77 -3.41 14.15
C PHE A 147 -0.59 -3.56 13.49
N ARG A 148 -0.71 -3.26 12.19
CA ARG A 148 -1.97 -3.44 11.45
C ARG A 148 -2.36 -4.91 11.35
N ARG A 149 -1.38 -5.79 11.10
CA ARG A 149 -1.62 -7.24 11.04
C ARG A 149 -2.09 -7.76 12.40
N GLN A 150 -1.36 -7.44 13.46
CA GLN A 150 -1.74 -7.82 14.83
C GLN A 150 -3.10 -7.25 15.24
N ALA A 151 -3.42 -6.02 14.82
CA ALA A 151 -4.69 -5.36 15.14
C ALA A 151 -5.87 -6.06 14.45
N LEU A 152 -5.69 -6.49 13.19
CA LEU A 152 -6.68 -7.29 12.50
C LEU A 152 -6.90 -8.64 13.18
N ASP A 153 -5.83 -9.28 13.68
CA ASP A 153 -5.95 -10.58 14.36
C ASP A 153 -6.66 -10.44 15.72
N ARG A 154 -6.27 -9.44 16.52
CA ARG A 154 -6.95 -9.12 17.78
C ARG A 154 -8.41 -8.73 17.55
N GLY A 155 -8.69 -7.97 16.49
CA GLY A 155 -10.04 -7.55 16.13
C GLY A 155 -10.93 -8.70 15.67
N ALA A 156 -10.40 -9.59 14.84
CA ALA A 156 -11.13 -10.80 14.45
C ALA A 156 -11.40 -11.70 15.66
N SER A 157 -10.44 -11.83 16.59
CA SER A 157 -10.61 -12.60 17.82
C SER A 157 -11.70 -12.03 18.72
N ARG A 158 -11.75 -10.69 18.89
CA ARG A 158 -12.80 -9.99 19.64
C ARG A 158 -14.20 -10.19 19.05
N LEU A 159 -14.29 -10.36 17.73
CA LEU A 159 -15.53 -10.62 17.00
C LEU A 159 -15.89 -12.11 16.91
N GLY A 160 -15.04 -13.00 17.43
CA GLY A 160 -15.20 -14.45 17.30
C GLY A 160 -15.06 -14.95 15.86
N VAL A 161 -14.33 -14.20 15.01
CA VAL A 161 -14.14 -14.49 13.59
C VAL A 161 -12.83 -15.25 13.38
N LYS A 162 -12.89 -16.33 12.60
CA LYS A 162 -11.72 -17.16 12.25
C LYS A 162 -11.14 -16.84 10.87
N HIS A 163 -11.83 -16.03 10.07
CA HIS A 163 -11.44 -15.72 8.70
C HIS A 163 -11.50 -14.22 8.39
N VAL A 164 -10.35 -13.64 8.10
CA VAL A 164 -10.18 -12.25 7.67
C VAL A 164 -9.91 -12.18 6.17
N VAL A 165 -10.53 -11.23 5.48
CA VAL A 165 -10.37 -11.01 4.05
C VAL A 165 -9.81 -9.62 3.81
N THR A 166 -8.83 -9.51 2.92
CA THR A 166 -8.16 -8.25 2.61
C THR A 166 -8.19 -7.94 1.13
N GLY A 167 -8.23 -6.65 0.77
CA GLY A 167 -8.33 -6.16 -0.60
C GLY A 167 -7.03 -6.21 -1.41
N HIS A 168 -6.07 -7.07 -1.08
CA HIS A 168 -4.82 -7.14 -1.83
C HIS A 168 -5.08 -7.60 -3.27
N ASN A 169 -4.65 -6.78 -4.22
CA ASN A 169 -4.86 -7.01 -5.65
C ASN A 169 -3.62 -7.65 -6.33
N ALA A 170 -3.70 -7.93 -7.63
CA ALA A 170 -2.61 -8.56 -8.38
C ALA A 170 -1.34 -7.69 -8.40
N ASP A 171 -1.49 -6.37 -8.52
CA ASP A 171 -0.38 -5.42 -8.48
C ASP A 171 0.35 -5.45 -7.12
N ASP A 172 -0.39 -5.47 -6.00
CA ASP A 172 0.19 -5.55 -4.64
C ASP A 172 1.01 -6.85 -4.45
N VAL A 173 0.50 -7.96 -4.98
CA VAL A 173 1.18 -9.26 -4.92
C VAL A 173 2.41 -9.24 -5.80
N ALA A 174 2.33 -8.72 -7.03
CA ALA A 174 3.46 -8.59 -7.95
C ALA A 174 4.55 -7.67 -7.38
N GLU A 175 4.18 -6.52 -6.79
CA GLU A 175 5.09 -5.63 -6.08
C GLU A 175 5.84 -6.38 -4.97
N THR A 176 5.12 -7.18 -4.17
CA THR A 176 5.72 -7.91 -3.05
C THR A 176 6.62 -9.06 -3.52
N VAL A 177 6.24 -9.80 -4.57
CA VAL A 177 7.09 -10.83 -5.19
C VAL A 177 8.40 -10.24 -5.68
N LEU A 178 8.33 -9.13 -6.42
CA LEU A 178 9.50 -8.43 -6.93
C LEU A 178 10.39 -7.91 -5.79
N MET A 179 9.80 -7.30 -4.76
CA MET A 179 10.54 -6.82 -3.59
C MET A 179 11.26 -7.94 -2.85
N ASN A 180 10.65 -9.12 -2.68
CA ASN A 180 11.27 -10.25 -2.00
C ASN A 180 12.38 -10.87 -2.85
N LEU A 181 12.17 -10.97 -4.17
CA LEU A 181 13.19 -11.43 -5.11
C LEU A 181 14.44 -10.53 -5.07
N LEU A 182 14.25 -9.20 -5.13
CA LEU A 182 15.35 -8.23 -5.07
C LEU A 182 16.11 -8.22 -3.74
N ARG A 183 15.46 -8.64 -2.65
CA ARG A 183 16.10 -8.81 -1.34
C ARG A 183 16.78 -10.16 -1.15
N GLY A 184 16.59 -11.10 -2.08
CA GLY A 184 17.07 -12.48 -1.92
C GLY A 184 16.29 -13.29 -0.88
N ASP A 185 15.08 -12.87 -0.52
CA ASP A 185 14.28 -13.49 0.54
C ASP A 185 13.23 -14.44 -0.05
N LEU A 186 13.73 -15.56 -0.59
CA LEU A 186 12.91 -16.57 -1.26
C LEU A 186 11.94 -17.31 -0.32
N PRO A 187 12.28 -17.65 0.94
CA PRO A 187 11.33 -18.27 1.86
C PRO A 187 10.09 -17.41 2.14
N ARG A 188 10.18 -16.08 2.01
CA ARG A 188 9.00 -15.19 2.12
C ARG A 188 8.09 -15.24 0.90
N LEU A 189 8.52 -15.79 -0.24
CA LEU A 189 7.68 -15.91 -1.43
C LEU A 189 6.51 -16.87 -1.20
N SER A 190 6.72 -18.04 -0.60
CA SER A 190 5.66 -19.03 -0.36
C SER A 190 4.46 -18.45 0.41
N ARG A 191 4.75 -17.71 1.49
CA ARG A 191 3.71 -17.03 2.29
C ARG A 191 3.07 -15.87 1.54
N THR A 192 3.80 -15.17 0.69
CA THR A 192 3.30 -13.99 -0.02
C THR A 192 2.34 -14.38 -1.15
N THR A 193 2.71 -15.42 -1.90
CA THR A 193 1.98 -15.88 -3.08
C THR A 193 0.82 -16.80 -2.71
N SER A 194 0.79 -17.38 -1.51
CA SER A 194 -0.40 -18.08 -1.06
C SER A 194 -1.63 -17.15 -1.00
N ILE A 195 -2.74 -17.65 -1.54
CA ILE A 195 -4.04 -16.96 -1.51
C ILE A 195 -4.66 -16.99 -0.11
N VAL A 196 -4.39 -18.07 0.63
CA VAL A 196 -4.78 -18.24 2.02
C VAL A 196 -3.52 -18.34 2.87
N THR A 197 -3.41 -17.46 3.86
CA THR A 197 -2.35 -17.54 4.85
C THR A 197 -2.97 -17.71 6.23
N SER A 198 -2.56 -18.75 6.94
CA SER A 198 -2.79 -18.86 8.39
C SER A 198 -1.57 -18.33 9.11
N THR A 199 -1.78 -17.63 10.21
CA THR A 199 -0.71 -17.37 11.18
C THR A 199 -0.75 -18.53 12.17
N PRO A 200 0.13 -19.55 12.08
CA PRO A 200 0.24 -20.52 13.16
C PRO A 200 0.84 -19.79 14.36
N SER A 201 0.06 -19.65 15.43
CA SER A 201 0.60 -19.24 16.73
C SER A 201 1.56 -20.35 17.17
N LEU A 202 2.86 -20.11 17.06
CA LEU A 202 3.87 -20.97 17.65
C LEU A 202 3.71 -20.88 19.17
N THR A 203 3.58 -22.04 19.81
CA THR A 203 3.41 -22.32 21.25
C THR A 203 1.96 -22.33 21.80
N PRO A 204 1.49 -23.46 22.36
CA PRO A 204 0.34 -23.45 23.26
C PRO A 204 0.78 -22.75 24.55
N SER A 205 0.54 -21.45 24.66
CA SER A 205 0.77 -20.74 25.91
C SER A 205 -0.27 -21.20 26.94
N SER A 206 0.20 -21.92 27.96
CA SER A 206 -0.54 -22.29 29.16
C SER A 206 -0.73 -21.05 30.06
N GLY A 207 -1.53 -20.09 29.59
CA GLY A 207 -1.97 -18.90 30.34
C GLY A 207 -3.50 -18.77 30.30
N PRO A 208 -4.12 -18.00 31.21
CA PRO A 208 -5.59 -17.95 31.36
C PRO A 208 -6.31 -17.19 30.23
N VAL A 209 -5.55 -16.58 29.32
CA VAL A 209 -6.06 -15.80 28.19
C VAL A 209 -5.61 -16.50 26.92
N ALA A 210 -6.57 -17.06 26.18
CA ALA A 210 -6.33 -17.85 24.98
C ALA A 210 -5.85 -16.97 23.81
N ASP A 211 -4.58 -16.58 23.80
CA ASP A 211 -3.95 -15.81 22.71
C ASP A 211 -3.49 -16.70 21.53
N ASN A 212 -4.16 -17.84 21.31
CA ASN A 212 -3.90 -18.76 20.20
C ASN A 212 -4.88 -18.50 19.06
N THR A 213 -4.63 -17.47 18.26
CA THR A 213 -5.57 -17.04 17.23
C THR A 213 -5.13 -17.59 15.87
N ASN A 214 -5.52 -18.83 15.59
CA ASN A 214 -5.39 -19.43 14.25
C ASN A 214 -6.39 -18.77 13.29
N ILE A 215 -6.13 -17.51 12.93
CA ILE A 215 -6.96 -16.72 12.04
C ILE A 215 -6.45 -16.91 10.61
N LYS A 216 -7.36 -17.39 9.76
CA LYS A 216 -7.16 -17.52 8.33
C LYS A 216 -7.26 -16.13 7.69
N ARG A 217 -6.31 -15.78 6.83
CA ARG A 217 -6.37 -14.58 5.99
C ARG A 217 -6.48 -14.97 4.53
N SER A 218 -7.34 -14.30 3.77
CA SER A 218 -7.46 -14.56 2.34
C SER A 218 -7.52 -13.30 1.48
N LYS A 219 -7.21 -13.47 0.19
CA LYS A 219 -7.12 -12.40 -0.81
C LYS A 219 -7.97 -12.75 -2.06
N PRO A 220 -9.28 -12.49 -2.06
CA PRO A 220 -10.14 -12.79 -3.22
C PRO A 220 -9.77 -12.00 -4.47
N LEU A 221 -9.19 -10.80 -4.30
CA LEU A 221 -8.74 -9.93 -5.39
C LEU A 221 -7.33 -10.26 -5.91
N LYS A 222 -6.71 -11.35 -5.46
CA LYS A 222 -5.32 -11.72 -5.79
C LYS A 222 -4.99 -11.68 -7.30
N TYR A 223 -5.94 -12.01 -8.16
CA TYR A 223 -5.76 -12.04 -9.62
C TYR A 223 -6.43 -10.87 -10.36
N ALA A 224 -7.02 -9.92 -9.63
CA ALA A 224 -7.66 -8.74 -10.18
C ALA A 224 -6.66 -7.57 -10.29
N TYR A 225 -6.64 -6.87 -11.42
CA TYR A 225 -5.73 -5.75 -11.64
C TYR A 225 -6.22 -4.50 -10.90
N GLU A 226 -5.29 -3.67 -10.40
CA GLU A 226 -5.63 -2.39 -9.75
C GLU A 226 -6.46 -1.50 -10.68
N LYS A 227 -6.12 -1.47 -11.97
CA LYS A 227 -6.86 -0.70 -12.98
C LYS A 227 -8.31 -1.17 -13.12
N GLU A 228 -8.55 -2.47 -13.04
CA GLU A 228 -9.91 -3.02 -13.12
C GLU A 228 -10.72 -2.71 -11.86
N ILE A 229 -10.08 -2.75 -10.69
CA ILE A 229 -10.69 -2.34 -9.42
C ILE A 229 -11.13 -0.87 -9.49
N VAL A 230 -10.27 0.01 -10.01
CA VAL A 230 -10.60 1.43 -10.22
C VAL A 230 -11.77 1.60 -11.18
N LEU A 231 -11.77 0.86 -12.31
CA LEU A 231 -12.87 0.89 -13.28
C LEU A 231 -14.18 0.39 -12.69
N TYR A 232 -14.13 -0.69 -11.92
CA TYR A 232 -15.29 -1.26 -11.23
C TYR A 232 -15.89 -0.27 -10.24
N ALA A 233 -15.06 0.29 -9.36
CA ALA A 233 -15.48 1.30 -8.38
C ALA A 233 -16.13 2.52 -9.06
N HIS A 234 -15.54 3.00 -10.14
CA HIS A 234 -16.06 4.13 -10.90
C HIS A 234 -17.40 3.82 -11.58
N HIS A 235 -17.55 2.64 -12.18
CA HIS A 235 -18.78 2.27 -12.90
C HIS A 235 -19.94 1.93 -11.98
N LYS A 236 -19.66 1.40 -10.78
CA LYS A 236 -20.64 1.18 -9.71
C LYS A 236 -20.87 2.41 -8.82
N GLN A 237 -20.08 3.48 -9.00
CA GLN A 237 -20.13 4.70 -8.20
C GLN A 237 -20.02 4.41 -6.69
N LEU A 238 -19.11 3.50 -6.32
CA LEU A 238 -18.90 3.13 -4.91
C LEU A 238 -18.24 4.28 -4.17
N ASP A 239 -18.59 4.54 -2.90
CA ASP A 239 -17.97 5.58 -2.10
C ASP A 239 -16.64 5.13 -1.47
N TYR A 240 -15.54 5.68 -1.96
CA TYR A 240 -14.20 5.40 -1.45
C TYR A 240 -13.36 6.67 -1.32
N PHE A 241 -12.44 6.64 -0.37
CA PHE A 241 -11.48 7.70 -0.14
C PHE A 241 -10.14 7.37 -0.81
N SER A 242 -9.55 8.35 -1.48
CA SER A 242 -8.29 8.18 -2.20
C SER A 242 -7.30 9.27 -1.83
N THR A 243 -6.73 9.17 -0.64
CA THR A 243 -5.52 9.90 -0.29
C THR A 243 -4.41 8.90 0.03
N GLU A 244 -3.17 9.32 -0.20
CA GLU A 244 -2.00 8.53 0.19
C GLU A 244 -1.57 8.96 1.59
N CYS A 245 -1.04 8.02 2.37
CA CYS A 245 -0.58 8.30 3.72
C CYS A 245 0.62 9.26 3.68
N ILE A 246 0.61 10.27 4.56
CA ILE A 246 1.67 11.29 4.71
C ILE A 246 3.06 10.72 4.98
N TYR A 247 3.12 9.50 5.53
CA TYR A 247 4.35 8.80 5.89
C TYR A 247 4.81 7.78 4.84
N SER A 248 4.01 7.51 3.81
CA SER A 248 4.31 6.54 2.76
C SER A 248 5.33 6.94 1.67
N PRO A 249 5.62 8.23 1.36
CA PRO A 249 6.43 8.59 0.19
C PRO A 249 7.85 8.00 0.15
N GLU A 250 8.48 7.80 1.31
CA GLU A 250 9.86 7.29 1.40
C GLU A 250 9.94 5.74 1.36
N ALA A 251 8.82 5.05 1.14
CA ALA A 251 8.79 3.59 1.18
C ALA A 251 9.39 2.95 -0.10
N PHE A 252 10.26 1.95 0.09
CA PHE A 252 10.89 1.17 -1.01
C PHE A 252 9.88 0.60 -2.02
N ARG A 253 8.64 0.32 -1.57
CA ARG A 253 7.55 -0.18 -2.43
C ARG A 253 7.27 0.75 -3.63
N GLY A 254 7.54 2.06 -3.51
CA GLY A 254 7.38 3.01 -4.63
C GLY A 254 8.22 2.64 -5.86
N SER A 255 9.46 2.18 -5.67
CA SER A 255 10.34 1.78 -6.76
C SER A 255 9.87 0.49 -7.45
N ALA A 256 9.43 -0.50 -6.67
CA ALA A 256 8.87 -1.74 -7.21
C ALA A 256 7.60 -1.47 -8.02
N ARG A 257 6.71 -0.61 -7.50
CA ARG A 257 5.50 -0.16 -8.20
C ARG A 257 5.81 0.49 -9.56
N ALA A 258 6.80 1.38 -9.60
CA ALA A 258 7.20 2.03 -10.84
C ALA A 258 7.71 1.02 -11.88
N LEU A 259 8.51 0.04 -11.45
CA LEU A 259 9.01 -1.02 -12.33
C LEU A 259 7.88 -1.91 -12.88
N ILE A 260 6.95 -2.36 -12.03
CA ILE A 260 5.80 -3.16 -12.46
C ILE A 260 4.93 -2.39 -13.47
N LYS A 261 4.68 -1.08 -13.23
CA LYS A 261 3.94 -0.24 -14.18
C LYS A 261 4.64 -0.10 -15.53
N ASN A 262 5.97 -0.02 -15.54
CA ASN A 262 6.74 0.02 -16.78
C ASN A 262 6.67 -1.32 -17.53
N LEU A 263 6.71 -2.44 -16.83
CA LEU A 263 6.53 -3.78 -17.42
C LEU A 263 5.12 -3.94 -18.00
N GLU A 264 4.08 -3.51 -17.29
CA GLU A 264 2.70 -3.55 -17.74
C GLU A 264 2.47 -2.76 -19.04
N ARG A 265 3.15 -1.61 -19.20
CA ARG A 265 3.09 -0.80 -20.43
C ARG A 265 3.64 -1.53 -21.65
N VAL A 266 4.63 -2.40 -21.46
CA VAL A 266 5.21 -3.21 -22.54
C VAL A 266 4.34 -4.43 -22.81
N ARG A 267 3.94 -5.13 -21.74
CA ARG A 267 3.13 -6.35 -21.81
C ARG A 267 2.06 -6.34 -20.70
N PRO A 268 0.76 -6.27 -21.04
CA PRO A 268 -0.30 -6.18 -20.03
C PRO A 268 -0.39 -7.40 -19.11
N SER A 269 -0.02 -8.59 -19.60
CA SER A 269 0.01 -9.81 -18.77
C SER A 269 1.15 -9.84 -17.75
N ALA A 270 2.09 -8.89 -17.80
CA ALA A 270 3.31 -8.93 -16.98
C ALA A 270 3.02 -9.01 -15.48
N ILE A 271 1.95 -8.38 -14.99
CA ILE A 271 1.56 -8.43 -13.58
C ILE A 271 1.25 -9.87 -13.15
N LEU A 272 0.36 -10.55 -13.87
CA LEU A 272 0.02 -11.95 -13.58
C LEU A 272 1.17 -12.90 -13.86
N ASP A 273 1.98 -12.63 -14.88
CA ASP A 273 3.17 -13.44 -15.19
C ASP A 273 4.19 -13.37 -14.03
N VAL A 274 4.36 -12.20 -13.40
CA VAL A 274 5.19 -12.04 -12.18
C VAL A 274 4.59 -12.79 -10.99
N VAL A 275 3.27 -12.68 -10.76
CA VAL A 275 2.59 -13.41 -9.68
C VAL A 275 2.76 -14.92 -9.87
N ARG A 276 2.53 -15.44 -11.08
CA ARG A 276 2.68 -16.86 -11.42
C ARG A 276 4.13 -17.32 -11.28
N SER A 277 5.10 -16.50 -11.73
CA SER A 277 6.52 -16.80 -11.53
C SER A 277 6.87 -16.88 -10.05
N GLY A 278 6.29 -16.00 -9.22
CA GLY A 278 6.42 -16.06 -7.77
C GLY A 278 5.83 -17.34 -7.16
N GLU A 279 4.67 -17.79 -7.64
CA GLU A 279 4.04 -19.05 -7.22
C GLU A 279 4.91 -20.27 -7.60
N ASP A 280 5.44 -20.29 -8.82
CA ASP A 280 6.28 -21.39 -9.30
C ASP A 280 7.62 -21.41 -8.56
N MET A 281 8.26 -20.25 -8.34
CA MET A 281 9.47 -20.14 -7.52
C MET A 281 9.21 -20.60 -6.08
N ALA A 282 8.08 -20.23 -5.48
CA ALA A 282 7.74 -20.63 -4.13
C ALA A 282 7.67 -22.16 -3.95
N ARG A 283 7.17 -22.89 -4.95
CA ARG A 283 7.13 -24.37 -4.94
C ARG A 283 8.51 -25.01 -5.00
N LEU A 284 9.49 -24.31 -5.58
CA LEU A 284 10.86 -24.79 -5.71
C LEU A 284 11.72 -24.49 -4.47
N VAL A 285 11.25 -23.64 -3.56
CA VAL A 285 11.97 -23.30 -2.33
C VAL A 285 11.69 -24.38 -1.28
N PRO A 286 12.72 -25.11 -0.80
CA PRO A 286 12.56 -26.09 0.27
C PRO A 286 12.10 -25.41 1.57
N GLY A 287 11.22 -26.07 2.33
CA GLY A 287 10.61 -25.53 3.56
C GLY A 287 9.32 -24.73 3.35
N SER A 288 8.71 -24.78 2.16
CA SER A 288 7.47 -24.05 1.85
C SER A 288 6.17 -24.72 2.33
N ASP A 289 6.19 -26.04 2.60
CA ASP A 289 5.02 -26.84 3.01
C ASP A 289 5.21 -27.64 4.31
N GLU A 290 6.37 -27.57 4.97
CA GLU A 290 6.52 -28.15 6.30
C GLU A 290 5.91 -27.20 7.34
N GLY A 291 4.61 -27.38 7.59
CA GLY A 291 4.13 -27.22 8.96
C GLY A 291 5.04 -28.06 9.86
N CYS A 292 5.63 -27.44 10.88
CA CYS A 292 6.48 -28.09 11.87
C CYS A 292 5.77 -29.31 12.50
N GLY A 293 5.96 -30.46 11.88
CA GLY A 293 5.61 -31.79 12.38
C GLY A 293 6.90 -32.45 12.77
N GLY A 294 7.14 -32.52 14.08
CA GLY A 294 8.45 -32.83 14.64
C GLY A 294 9.07 -34.14 14.17
N ALA A 295 10.39 -34.09 13.98
CA ALA A 295 11.31 -35.16 14.35
C ALA A 295 12.72 -34.58 14.45
N CYS A 296 13.15 -34.22 15.66
CA CYS A 296 14.57 -34.13 15.98
C CYS A 296 15.20 -35.52 15.80
N GLY A 297 16.30 -35.57 15.05
CA GLY A 297 17.15 -36.75 14.90
C GLY A 297 18.61 -36.37 14.74
N SER A 298 19.28 -36.17 15.88
CA SER A 298 20.73 -36.21 16.13
C SER A 298 21.69 -35.14 15.57
N SER A 299 22.25 -34.41 16.54
CA SER A 299 23.66 -33.99 16.70
C SER A 299 24.26 -32.96 15.75
N ALA A 300 23.99 -31.68 16.03
CA ALA A 300 25.03 -30.66 16.26
C ALA A 300 24.38 -29.44 16.93
N ALA A 301 24.85 -29.08 18.12
CA ALA A 301 24.38 -27.91 18.84
C ALA A 301 24.82 -26.62 18.11
N LEU A 302 23.86 -25.83 17.66
CA LEU A 302 24.04 -24.44 17.25
C LEU A 302 23.00 -23.58 17.99
N PRO A 303 23.37 -22.35 18.42
CA PRO A 303 22.54 -21.54 19.31
C PRO A 303 21.29 -21.06 18.58
N ALA A 304 20.21 -20.91 19.37
CA ALA A 304 18.89 -20.49 18.95
C ALA A 304 18.93 -19.15 18.17
N GLU A 305 18.42 -19.17 16.93
CA GLU A 305 18.12 -17.97 16.17
C GLU A 305 16.59 -17.77 16.08
N GLU A 306 16.19 -16.52 16.29
CA GLU A 306 14.84 -16.04 16.54
C GLU A 306 14.00 -16.03 15.24
N GLU A 307 12.86 -16.71 15.24
CA GLU A 307 11.89 -16.68 14.14
C GLU A 307 11.03 -15.40 14.16
N GLU A 308 11.34 -14.43 13.30
CA GLU A 308 10.52 -13.22 13.13
C GLU A 308 9.86 -13.09 11.74
N GLY A 309 8.54 -13.29 11.73
CA GLY A 309 7.66 -13.17 10.57
C GLY A 309 7.20 -11.73 10.29
N GLY A 310 7.96 -10.99 9.49
CA GLY A 310 7.51 -9.69 8.98
C GLY A 310 8.30 -9.18 7.79
N CYS A 311 7.65 -8.36 6.96
CA CYS A 311 8.29 -7.48 5.98
C CYS A 311 9.11 -6.40 6.71
N GLY A 312 10.15 -6.83 7.43
CA GLY A 312 11.18 -6.00 8.01
C GLY A 312 12.50 -6.48 7.43
N SER A 313 13.30 -5.54 6.94
CA SER A 313 14.75 -5.70 6.93
C SER A 313 15.22 -6.12 8.33
N ALA A 314 16.35 -6.81 8.42
CA ALA A 314 16.93 -7.49 9.59
C ALA A 314 17.21 -6.64 10.85
N VAL A 315 16.24 -5.83 11.28
CA VAL A 315 16.16 -5.08 12.54
C VAL A 315 14.68 -5.11 12.98
N GLY A 316 14.06 -6.30 12.96
CA GLY A 316 12.84 -6.52 13.71
C GLY A 316 13.27 -6.68 15.17
N LYS A 317 12.81 -5.79 16.03
CA LYS A 317 12.89 -5.99 17.48
C LYS A 317 11.52 -6.48 17.91
N SER A 318 11.50 -7.55 18.71
CA SER A 318 10.28 -8.10 19.30
C SER A 318 9.48 -7.02 20.03
N MET A 319 8.16 -7.18 20.16
CA MET A 319 7.29 -6.18 20.81
C MET A 319 7.78 -5.81 22.22
N ALA A 320 8.23 -6.79 22.99
CA ALA A 320 8.82 -6.58 24.31
C ALA A 320 10.16 -5.82 24.24
N SER A 321 10.95 -6.00 23.17
CA SER A 321 12.19 -5.26 22.95
C SER A 321 11.94 -3.80 22.58
N VAL A 322 10.89 -3.53 21.79
CA VAL A 322 10.49 -2.16 21.43
C VAL A 322 9.87 -1.46 22.65
N GLU A 323 8.96 -2.11 23.38
CA GLU A 323 8.35 -1.56 24.59
C GLU A 323 9.39 -1.30 25.69
N SER A 324 10.35 -2.23 25.89
CA SER A 324 11.43 -2.03 26.86
C SER A 324 12.39 -0.91 26.46
N GLN A 325 12.70 -0.75 25.17
CA GLN A 325 13.53 0.37 24.69
C GLN A 325 12.82 1.71 24.79
N LEU A 326 11.54 1.77 24.49
CA LEU A 326 10.75 2.99 24.62
C LEU A 326 10.58 3.36 26.10
N ALA A 327 10.27 2.40 26.97
CA ALA A 327 10.22 2.62 28.42
C ALA A 327 11.60 3.01 29.00
N ALA A 328 12.70 2.50 28.44
CA ALA A 328 14.04 2.90 28.81
C ALA A 328 14.35 4.34 28.36
N ASN A 329 13.90 4.73 27.17
CA ASN A 329 14.05 6.10 26.66
C ASN A 329 13.25 7.09 27.51
N ASP A 330 12.00 6.78 27.85
CA ASP A 330 11.17 7.63 28.71
C ASP A 330 11.80 7.83 30.10
N ARG A 331 12.36 6.76 30.70
CA ARG A 331 13.12 6.85 31.95
C ARG A 331 14.42 7.67 31.80
N ALA A 332 15.10 7.56 30.66
CA ALA A 332 16.32 8.33 30.41
C ALA A 332 16.04 9.84 30.29
N VAL A 333 14.87 10.21 29.74
CA VAL A 333 14.37 11.59 29.69
C VAL A 333 14.01 12.11 31.08
N GLU A 334 13.32 11.32 31.90
CA GLU A 334 12.99 11.69 33.29
C GLU A 334 14.25 11.93 34.15
N HIS A 335 15.34 11.22 33.86
CA HIS A 335 16.59 11.32 34.60
C HIS A 335 17.63 12.29 33.99
N ASN A 336 17.31 13.04 32.91
CA ASN A 336 18.22 13.98 32.23
C ASN A 336 19.60 13.36 31.89
N LEU A 337 19.62 12.12 31.41
CA LEU A 337 20.87 11.37 31.14
C LEU A 337 21.33 11.42 29.67
N GLU A 338 20.76 12.29 28.83
CA GLU A 338 21.20 12.45 27.45
C GLU A 338 22.62 13.06 27.40
N THR A 339 23.58 12.32 26.85
CA THR A 339 24.93 12.83 26.55
C THR A 339 25.05 13.07 25.05
N GLU A 340 25.18 14.34 24.64
CA GLU A 340 25.46 14.70 23.25
C GLU A 340 26.82 14.13 22.82
N ILE A 341 26.82 13.15 21.92
CA ILE A 341 28.03 12.68 21.26
C ILE A 341 28.38 13.69 20.16
N THR A 342 29.26 14.64 20.49
CA THR A 342 29.83 15.57 19.51
C THR A 342 30.81 14.82 18.60
N LEU A 343 30.38 14.45 17.40
CA LEU A 343 31.28 13.91 16.37
C LEU A 343 32.18 15.03 15.83
N LYS A 344 33.51 14.87 15.98
CA LYS A 344 34.52 15.81 15.49
C LYS A 344 34.50 15.91 13.96
N PRO A 345 34.58 17.11 13.35
CA PRO A 345 34.64 17.25 11.90
C PRO A 345 35.99 16.79 11.33
N ALA A 346 35.94 16.06 10.22
CA ALA A 346 37.10 15.61 9.47
C ALA A 346 37.89 16.80 8.88
N LYS A 347 39.23 16.70 8.93
CA LYS A 347 40.18 17.71 8.44
C LYS A 347 40.10 17.91 6.91
N PRO A 348 40.28 19.15 6.42
CA PRO A 348 40.32 19.45 4.99
C PRO A 348 41.68 19.14 4.36
N THR A 349 41.67 18.52 3.18
CA THR A 349 42.81 18.42 2.27
C THR A 349 43.05 19.77 1.57
N GLN A 350 44.29 20.26 1.61
CA GLN A 350 44.71 21.55 1.06
C GLN A 350 44.79 21.55 -0.49
N PRO A 351 44.55 22.70 -1.14
CA PRO A 351 44.72 22.91 -2.58
C PRO A 351 46.12 23.49 -2.94
N PRO A 352 46.54 23.45 -4.23
CA PRO A 352 47.74 24.16 -4.66
C PRO A 352 47.45 25.64 -4.99
N SER A 353 48.52 26.41 -4.86
CA SER A 353 48.73 27.87 -4.95
C SER A 353 48.31 28.56 -6.25
N THR A 354 47.90 29.84 -6.17
CA THR A 354 48.72 31.02 -6.59
C THR A 354 47.99 32.37 -6.40
N ALA A 355 48.71 33.30 -5.76
CA ALA A 355 48.81 34.77 -5.90
C ALA A 355 47.63 35.71 -6.30
N SER A 356 47.35 36.64 -5.37
CA SER A 356 47.23 38.11 -5.54
C SER A 356 46.05 38.76 -6.30
N SER A 357 45.15 39.45 -5.57
CA SER A 357 45.22 40.91 -5.32
C SER A 357 43.85 41.58 -5.01
N LYS A 358 43.87 42.42 -3.95
CA LYS A 358 43.12 43.66 -3.61
C LYS A 358 41.64 43.85 -4.03
N GLY A 359 40.80 44.24 -3.05
CA GLY A 359 39.66 45.15 -3.32
C GLY A 359 38.47 45.16 -2.35
N GLN A 360 38.56 45.99 -1.31
CA GLN A 360 37.50 46.79 -0.63
C GLN A 360 36.15 46.20 -0.16
N LYS A 361 35.90 46.38 1.15
CA LYS A 361 34.59 46.28 1.85
C LYS A 361 33.70 47.50 1.56
N LYS A 362 32.38 47.30 1.47
CA LYS A 362 31.34 48.22 1.99
C LYS A 362 30.12 47.45 2.55
N PRO A 363 29.42 47.96 3.58
CA PRO A 363 28.43 47.22 4.37
C PRO A 363 26.99 47.45 3.87
N ARG A 364 26.08 46.49 4.12
CA ARG A 364 24.63 46.75 3.92
C ARG A 364 23.75 46.03 4.96
N ALA A 365 23.24 46.87 5.86
CA ALA A 365 21.91 46.95 6.47
C ALA A 365 21.09 45.69 6.77
N GLU A 366 20.68 45.61 8.04
CA GLU A 366 19.60 44.79 8.58
C GLU A 366 18.28 44.93 7.80
N ARG A 367 17.62 43.79 7.56
CA ARG A 367 16.20 43.72 7.25
C ARG A 367 15.54 42.61 8.04
N THR A 368 14.68 43.04 8.97
CA THR A 368 13.70 42.25 9.71
C THR A 368 12.58 41.78 8.77
N GLY A 369 12.15 40.52 8.92
CA GLY A 369 10.96 39.98 8.25
C GLY A 369 11.13 38.57 7.69
N GLY A 370 11.10 37.55 8.54
CA GLY A 370 11.04 36.14 8.11
C GLY A 370 9.60 35.71 7.75
N PRO A 371 9.39 34.91 6.70
CA PRO A 371 8.06 34.46 6.31
C PRO A 371 7.54 33.37 7.27
N ARG A 372 6.27 33.50 7.68
CA ARG A 372 5.54 32.51 8.48
C ARG A 372 5.51 31.14 7.77
N LYS A 373 5.95 30.08 8.46
CA LYS A 373 5.80 28.68 8.02
C LYS A 373 4.30 28.38 7.83
N LYS A 374 3.87 28.17 6.58
CA LYS A 374 2.54 27.60 6.28
C LYS A 374 2.52 26.14 6.73
N GLY A 375 1.56 25.76 7.55
CA GLY A 375 1.28 24.35 7.89
C GLY A 375 0.86 23.54 6.64
N PRO A 376 0.82 22.20 6.73
CA PRO A 376 0.45 21.35 5.61
C PRO A 376 -0.97 21.69 5.14
N ASN A 377 -1.13 21.87 3.83
CA ASN A 377 -2.38 22.27 3.20
C ASN A 377 -3.40 21.14 3.37
N LYS A 378 -4.49 21.37 4.12
CA LYS A 378 -5.58 20.40 4.25
C LYS A 378 -6.14 20.13 2.85
N GLN A 379 -6.10 18.89 2.39
CA GLN A 379 -6.69 18.50 1.11
C GLN A 379 -8.21 18.62 1.23
N VAL A 380 -8.80 19.59 0.55
CA VAL A 380 -10.24 19.80 0.53
C VAL A 380 -10.84 18.90 -0.55
N MET A 381 -11.89 18.14 -0.22
CA MET A 381 -12.59 17.29 -1.18
C MET A 381 -13.46 18.11 -2.14
N GLY A 382 -13.38 17.79 -3.44
CA GLY A 382 -14.23 18.36 -4.49
C GLY A 382 -14.95 17.29 -5.30
N GLN A 383 -15.61 17.70 -6.38
CA GLN A 383 -16.28 16.81 -7.34
C GLN A 383 -15.57 16.84 -8.70
N CYS A 384 -15.43 15.68 -9.31
CA CYS A 384 -14.84 15.54 -10.64
C CYS A 384 -15.70 16.22 -11.70
N LYS A 385 -15.11 17.12 -12.50
CA LYS A 385 -15.82 17.84 -13.58
C LYS A 385 -16.37 16.94 -14.70
N LYS A 386 -15.85 15.71 -14.85
CA LYS A 386 -16.28 14.76 -15.90
C LYS A 386 -17.35 13.78 -15.49
N CYS A 387 -17.26 13.24 -14.27
CA CYS A 387 -18.19 12.21 -13.80
C CYS A 387 -18.96 12.58 -12.52
N GLY A 388 -18.72 13.78 -11.96
CA GLY A 388 -19.37 14.27 -10.74
C GLY A 388 -18.90 13.60 -9.45
N TYR A 389 -18.01 12.61 -9.54
CA TYR A 389 -17.61 11.78 -8.42
C TYR A 389 -16.59 12.46 -7.49
N LEU A 390 -16.59 12.10 -6.19
CA LEU A 390 -15.70 12.66 -5.17
C LEU A 390 -14.23 12.54 -5.58
N SER A 391 -13.52 13.66 -5.60
CA SER A 391 -12.11 13.70 -5.99
C SER A 391 -11.38 14.86 -5.32
N SER A 392 -10.11 14.63 -4.96
CA SER A 392 -9.18 15.67 -4.54
C SER A 392 -8.61 16.49 -5.71
N GLN A 393 -8.91 16.10 -6.95
CA GLN A 393 -8.46 16.75 -8.19
C GLN A 393 -9.66 17.10 -9.08
N ASP A 394 -9.47 18.05 -10.02
CA ASP A 394 -10.49 18.46 -10.99
C ASP A 394 -11.05 17.30 -11.83
N VAL A 395 -10.21 16.31 -12.16
CA VAL A 395 -10.58 15.11 -12.90
C VAL A 395 -10.14 13.89 -12.10
N CYS A 396 -11.05 12.95 -11.83
CA CYS A 396 -10.74 11.78 -11.04
C CYS A 396 -9.78 10.83 -11.78
N LYS A 397 -9.00 10.07 -11.02
CA LYS A 397 -8.03 9.08 -11.53
C LYS A 397 -8.65 8.07 -12.49
N ALA A 398 -9.90 7.67 -12.26
CA ALA A 398 -10.64 6.77 -13.14
C ALA A 398 -10.93 7.39 -14.52
N CYS A 399 -11.34 8.65 -14.59
CA CYS A 399 -11.55 9.37 -15.85
C CYS A 399 -10.24 9.53 -16.63
N VAL A 400 -9.13 9.86 -15.95
CA VAL A 400 -7.80 9.94 -16.57
C VAL A 400 -7.38 8.57 -17.13
N LEU A 401 -7.61 7.51 -16.36
CA LEU A 401 -7.28 6.14 -16.76
C LEU A 401 -8.10 5.67 -17.96
N LEU A 402 -9.41 5.93 -17.97
CA LEU A 402 -10.30 5.64 -19.11
C LEU A 402 -9.83 6.35 -20.39
N GLU A 403 -9.41 7.60 -20.28
CA GLU A 403 -8.83 8.30 -21.43
C GLU A 403 -7.49 7.71 -21.87
N GLY A 404 -6.62 7.38 -20.92
CA GLY A 404 -5.33 6.77 -21.22
C GLY A 404 -5.47 5.43 -21.95
N LEU A 405 -6.35 4.56 -21.47
CA LEU A 405 -6.67 3.27 -22.10
C LEU A 405 -7.26 3.46 -23.51
N ASN A 406 -8.17 4.41 -23.68
CA ASN A 406 -8.82 4.65 -24.97
C ASN A 406 -7.93 5.38 -25.99
N LYS A 407 -6.91 6.15 -25.54
CA LYS A 407 -5.95 6.86 -26.41
C LYS A 407 -4.87 5.95 -27.01
N ASN A 408 -4.72 4.72 -26.50
CA ASN A 408 -3.93 3.60 -27.02
C ASN A 408 -2.76 3.97 -27.95
N ARG A 409 -1.78 4.74 -27.45
CA ARG A 409 -0.48 4.91 -28.11
C ARG A 409 0.58 4.16 -27.30
N PRO A 410 1.15 3.06 -27.81
CA PRO A 410 2.33 2.47 -27.18
C PRO A 410 3.47 3.49 -27.29
N LYS A 411 3.91 4.04 -26.16
CA LYS A 411 5.16 4.78 -26.10
C LYS A 411 6.28 3.74 -26.08
N ASN A 412 6.78 3.35 -27.25
CA ASN A 412 7.91 2.41 -27.41
C ASN A 412 9.27 2.96 -26.93
N LYS A 413 9.30 4.13 -26.27
CA LYS A 413 10.50 4.67 -25.66
C LYS A 413 10.44 4.44 -24.16
N ILE A 414 11.30 3.57 -23.66
CA ILE A 414 11.70 3.58 -22.26
C ILE A 414 12.55 4.84 -22.08
N GLU A 415 11.88 5.98 -21.92
CA GLU A 415 12.54 7.16 -21.36
C GLU A 415 12.62 6.92 -19.86
N VAL A 416 13.84 6.65 -19.37
CA VAL A 416 14.18 6.73 -17.95
C VAL A 416 14.11 8.21 -17.58
N GLY A 417 12.89 8.72 -17.40
CA GLY A 417 12.62 10.07 -16.96
C GLY A 417 12.83 10.15 -15.45
N TYR A 418 13.89 10.82 -15.02
CA TYR A 418 13.87 11.50 -13.73
C TYR A 418 12.73 12.54 -13.79
N GLU A 419 11.70 12.38 -12.97
CA GLU A 419 10.71 13.44 -12.75
C GLU A 419 11.40 14.59 -12.01
N VAL A 420 11.93 15.55 -12.77
CA VAL A 420 12.27 16.87 -12.25
C VAL A 420 10.96 17.63 -12.08
N GLN A 421 10.67 18.03 -10.85
CA GLN A 421 9.54 18.89 -10.52
C GLN A 421 9.56 20.15 -11.39
N ASP A 422 8.39 20.51 -11.93
CA ASP A 422 8.15 21.72 -12.69
C ASP A 422 8.70 22.97 -11.98
N VAL A 423 9.78 23.53 -12.54
CA VAL A 423 10.12 24.95 -12.40
C VAL A 423 9.91 25.56 -13.77
N SER A 424 9.05 26.56 -13.85
CA SER A 424 8.55 27.17 -15.09
C SER A 424 9.67 27.49 -16.09
N LEU A 425 9.66 26.82 -17.24
CA LEU A 425 10.60 26.99 -18.35
C LEU A 425 10.47 28.33 -19.10
N ASN A 426 9.62 29.25 -18.63
CA ASN A 426 9.44 30.56 -19.29
C ASN A 426 10.44 31.62 -18.78
N SER A 427 11.04 31.48 -17.60
CA SER A 427 11.97 32.51 -17.08
C SER A 427 13.38 32.37 -17.63
N VAL A 428 13.83 31.15 -17.94
CA VAL A 428 15.22 30.89 -18.38
C VAL A 428 15.43 31.29 -19.85
N ARG A 429 14.37 31.24 -20.67
CA ARG A 429 14.43 31.63 -22.08
C ARG A 429 14.47 33.16 -22.22
N ASP A 430 13.69 33.87 -21.42
CA ASP A 430 13.68 35.34 -21.41
C ASP A 430 15.03 35.89 -20.86
N GLU A 431 15.64 35.21 -19.88
CA GLU A 431 16.96 35.58 -19.36
C GLU A 431 18.10 35.29 -20.36
N LEU A 432 18.01 34.21 -21.15
CA LEU A 432 18.99 33.93 -22.20
C LEU A 432 18.89 34.91 -23.38
N GLU A 433 17.67 35.26 -23.81
CA GLU A 433 17.46 36.23 -24.90
C GLU A 433 17.92 37.63 -24.49
N ALA A 434 17.68 38.05 -23.24
CA ALA A 434 18.19 39.31 -22.70
C ALA A 434 19.73 39.35 -22.59
N ALA A 435 20.37 38.23 -22.27
CA ALA A 435 21.82 38.14 -22.19
C ALA A 435 22.51 38.16 -23.57
N THR A 436 21.88 37.58 -24.60
CA THR A 436 22.38 37.67 -25.98
C THR A 436 22.25 39.07 -26.58
N LEU A 437 21.17 39.79 -26.27
CA LEU A 437 20.99 41.18 -26.74
C LEU A 437 21.94 42.18 -26.06
N ALA A 438 22.42 41.87 -24.85
CA ALA A 438 23.41 42.69 -24.14
C ALA A 438 24.87 42.44 -24.58
N ALA A 439 25.13 41.37 -25.34
CA ALA A 439 26.46 41.02 -25.82
C ALA A 439 26.77 41.52 -27.24
N GLU A 440 25.77 41.99 -27.97
CA GLU A 440 25.89 42.52 -29.35
C GLU A 440 25.66 44.05 -29.44
N GLY A 441 25.62 44.76 -28.31
CA GLY A 441 25.40 46.21 -28.22
C GLY A 441 26.62 47.01 -27.76
#